data_AF-A0AAV5SU09-F1
#
_entry.id   AF-A0AAV5SU09-F1
#
_cell.length_a   1.000
_cell.length_b   1.000
_cell.length_c   1.000
_cell.angle_alpha   90.00
_cell.angle_beta   90.00
_cell.angle_gamma   90.00
#
_symmetry.space_group_name_H-M   'P 1'
#
loop_
_entity.id
_entity.type
_entity.pdbx_description
1 polymer ?
#
loop_
_entity_poly.entity_id
_entity_poly.type
_entity_poly.pdbx_seq_one_letter_code
_entity_poly.pdbx_strand_id
1 'polypeptide(L)'
;MNLIVDELCSVYPSLRPSTEKELIAFKKEFVEFREDILLNENLLDNLLDEVLQGLPSRYLIVPVKIQELSKIIEKEFHELSEEDRMLANDSLGYLYHKIHIHLPLKMYHQRESIGRLRYGTRGTTMKKEEILN
;
A
#
# COMPACT_ATOMS: atom_id res chain seq x y z
N MET A 1 14.63 -14.00 11.50
CA MET A 1 14.62 -12.57 11.89
C MET A 1 13.85 -11.83 10.80
N ASN A 2 12.76 -11.14 11.13
CA ASN A 2 11.87 -10.52 10.13
C ASN A 2 12.47 -9.21 9.63
N LEU A 3 13.17 -9.28 8.50
CA LEU A 3 13.95 -8.18 7.91
C LEU A 3 13.06 -7.00 7.48
N ILE A 4 11.78 -7.23 7.20
CA ILE A 4 10.87 -6.23 6.62
C ILE A 4 10.53 -5.13 7.63
N VAL A 5 10.11 -5.51 8.84
CA VAL A 5 9.80 -4.52 9.90
C VAL A 5 11.06 -3.85 10.42
N ASP A 6 12.19 -4.57 10.47
CA ASP A 6 13.46 -3.97 10.86
C ASP A 6 13.93 -2.92 9.83
N GLU A 7 13.78 -3.20 8.54
CA GLU A 7 14.04 -2.25 7.45
C GLU A 7 13.09 -1.05 7.51
N LEU A 8 11.79 -1.30 7.70
CA LEU A 8 10.79 -0.24 7.88
C LEU A 8 11.15 0.69 9.04
N CYS A 9 11.53 0.14 10.19
CA CYS A 9 11.94 0.91 11.36
C CYS A 9 13.30 1.59 11.19
N SER A 10 14.16 1.09 10.29
CA SER A 10 15.42 1.76 9.96
C SER A 10 15.18 2.97 9.07
N VAL A 11 14.26 2.87 8.11
CA VAL A 11 13.89 3.99 7.22
C VAL A 11 13.04 5.02 7.97
N TYR A 12 12.11 4.55 8.81
CA TYR A 12 11.22 5.39 9.62
C TYR A 12 11.38 5.05 11.12
N PRO A 13 12.41 5.59 11.79
CA PRO A 13 12.67 5.31 13.20
C PRO A 13 11.49 5.59 14.14
N SER A 14 10.63 6.54 13.80
CA SER A 14 9.41 6.87 14.57
C SER A 14 8.38 5.73 14.62
N LEU A 15 8.42 4.79 13.68
CA LEU A 15 7.53 3.62 13.68
C LEU A 15 7.97 2.53 14.66
N ARG A 16 9.22 2.58 15.14
CA ARG A 16 9.77 1.55 16.02
C ARG A 16 9.01 1.53 17.36
N PRO A 17 8.45 0.38 17.78
CA PRO A 17 7.86 0.26 19.11
C PRO A 17 8.89 0.50 20.22
N SER A 18 8.41 0.99 21.37
CA SER A 18 9.28 1.37 22.49
C SER A 18 9.81 0.18 23.27
N THR A 19 9.11 -0.97 23.20
CA THR A 19 9.50 -2.19 23.90
C THR A 19 9.80 -3.34 22.93
N GLU A 20 10.67 -4.26 23.36
CA GLU A 20 10.97 -5.46 22.57
C GLU A 20 9.74 -6.35 22.40
N LYS A 21 8.87 -6.42 23.42
CA LYS A 21 7.62 -7.19 23.37
C LYS A 21 6.69 -6.67 22.27
N GLU A 22 6.51 -5.35 22.18
CA GLU A 22 5.70 -4.73 21.12
C GLU A 22 6.36 -4.88 19.75
N LEU A 23 7.69 -4.79 19.67
CA LEU A 23 8.41 -5.04 18.42
C LEU A 23 8.20 -6.46 17.90
N ILE A 24 8.25 -7.46 18.80
CA ILE A 24 7.95 -8.86 18.45
C ILE A 24 6.50 -9.01 18.00
N ALA A 25 5.55 -8.39 18.70
CA ALA A 25 4.13 -8.42 18.33
C ALA A 25 3.90 -7.77 16.96
N PHE A 26 4.48 -6.59 16.73
CA PHE A 26 4.40 -5.88 15.46
C PHE A 26 4.97 -6.72 14.31
N LYS A 27 6.14 -7.37 14.52
CA LYS A 27 6.74 -8.26 13.53
C LYS A 27 5.85 -9.44 13.14
N LYS A 28 5.11 -10.01 14.08
CA LYS A 28 4.19 -11.13 13.81
C LYS A 28 2.97 -10.64 13.05
N GLU A 29 2.32 -9.63 13.61
CA GLU A 29 1.08 -9.06 13.08
C GLU A 29 1.28 -8.47 11.67
N PHE A 30 2.43 -7.85 11.40
CA PHE A 30 2.75 -7.31 10.08
C PHE A 30 2.98 -8.41 9.02
N VAL A 31 3.47 -9.59 9.41
CA VAL A 31 3.60 -10.73 8.47
C VAL A 31 2.22 -11.24 8.08
N GLU A 32 1.37 -11.49 9.08
CA GLU A 32 -0.01 -11.91 8.85
C GLU A 32 -0.73 -10.89 7.96
N PHE A 33 -0.61 -9.61 8.28
CA PHE A 33 -1.15 -8.53 7.46
C PHE A 33 -0.67 -8.57 6.01
N ARG A 34 0.64 -8.76 5.78
CA ARG A 34 1.18 -8.84 4.42
C ARG A 34 0.68 -10.07 3.67
N GLU A 35 0.59 -11.22 4.31
CA GLU A 35 0.04 -12.45 3.70
C GLU A 35 -1.42 -12.25 3.34
N ASP A 36 -2.18 -11.61 4.21
CA ASP A 36 -3.60 -11.32 3.98
C ASP A 36 -3.80 -10.32 2.81
N ILE A 37 -2.96 -9.28 2.68
CA ILE A 37 -3.01 -8.37 1.51
C ILE A 37 -2.71 -9.12 0.20
N LEU A 38 -1.76 -10.07 0.23
CA LEU A 38 -1.42 -10.87 -0.96
C LEU A 38 -2.59 -11.76 -1.40
N LEU A 39 -3.47 -12.15 -0.48
CA LEU A 39 -4.64 -12.99 -0.73
C LEU A 39 -5.91 -12.17 -1.00
N ASN A 40 -5.93 -10.90 -0.60
CA ASN A 40 -7.06 -9.98 -0.75
C ASN A 40 -6.57 -8.58 -1.11
N GLU A 41 -6.63 -8.26 -2.41
CA GLU A 41 -6.12 -6.98 -2.96
C GLU A 41 -6.79 -5.74 -2.34
N ASN A 42 -8.03 -5.85 -1.84
CA ASN A 42 -8.76 -4.73 -1.24
C ASN A 42 -8.54 -4.60 0.28
N LEU A 43 -7.75 -5.48 0.91
CA LEU A 43 -7.62 -5.50 2.37
C LEU A 43 -6.96 -4.22 2.90
N LEU A 44 -5.98 -3.67 2.19
CA LEU A 44 -5.29 -2.46 2.64
C LEU A 44 -6.21 -1.24 2.53
N ASP A 45 -7.04 -1.13 1.49
CA ASP A 45 -8.07 -0.08 1.41
C ASP A 45 -9.07 -0.20 2.57
N ASN A 46 -9.57 -1.41 2.83
CA ASN A 46 -10.48 -1.66 3.95
C ASN A 46 -9.83 -1.33 5.30
N LEU A 47 -8.55 -1.68 5.49
CA LEU A 47 -7.83 -1.35 6.72
C LEU A 47 -7.65 0.17 6.87
N LEU A 48 -7.36 0.88 5.77
CA LEU A 48 -7.22 2.32 5.81
C LEU A 48 -8.54 3.00 6.10
N ASP A 49 -9.64 2.53 5.52
CA ASP A 49 -10.98 2.97 5.88
C ASP A 49 -11.28 2.70 7.36
N GLU A 50 -10.94 1.51 7.88
CA GLU A 50 -11.09 1.18 9.30
C GLU A 50 -10.30 2.16 10.19
N VAL A 51 -9.03 2.40 9.86
CA VAL A 51 -8.14 3.31 10.59
C VAL A 51 -8.66 4.75 10.57
N LEU A 52 -9.08 5.24 9.40
CA LEU A 52 -9.55 6.61 9.21
C LEU A 52 -10.90 6.84 9.90
N GLN A 53 -11.76 5.82 9.91
CA GLN A 53 -13.09 5.88 10.51
C GLN A 53 -13.09 5.45 11.99
N GLY A 54 -11.96 4.99 12.53
CA GLY A 54 -11.85 4.49 13.91
C GLY A 54 -12.62 3.20 14.15
N LEU A 55 -12.81 2.39 13.10
CA LEU A 55 -13.47 1.10 13.18
C LEU A 55 -12.53 0.05 13.79
N PRO A 56 -13.09 -0.99 14.44
CA PRO A 56 -12.30 -2.08 14.98
C PRO A 56 -11.60 -2.85 13.85
N SER A 57 -10.28 -3.03 13.98
CA SER A 57 -9.51 -3.91 13.11
C SER A 57 -9.15 -5.21 13.85
N ARG A 58 -8.96 -6.30 13.09
CA ARG A 58 -8.45 -7.56 13.66
C ARG A 58 -7.00 -7.45 14.14
N TYR A 59 -6.28 -6.46 13.63
CA TYR A 59 -4.91 -6.14 13.99
C TYR A 59 -4.90 -5.06 15.07
N LEU A 60 -3.95 -5.13 16.01
CA LEU A 60 -3.87 -4.17 17.12
C LEU A 60 -2.81 -3.10 16.89
N ILE A 61 -1.65 -3.49 16.36
CA ILE A 61 -0.46 -2.63 16.21
C ILE A 61 -0.31 -2.11 14.78
N VAL A 62 -0.56 -2.94 13.78
CA VAL A 62 -0.47 -2.60 12.36
C VAL A 62 -1.32 -1.38 11.99
N PRO A 63 -2.60 -1.25 12.39
CA PRO A 63 -3.42 -0.10 12.00
C PRO A 63 -2.82 1.21 12.51
N VAL A 64 -2.32 1.22 13.75
CA VAL A 64 -1.64 2.36 14.37
C VAL A 64 -0.38 2.73 13.60
N LYS A 65 0.45 1.74 13.24
CA LYS A 65 1.70 1.97 12.51
C LYS A 65 1.48 2.38 11.05
N ILE A 66 0.42 1.90 10.41
CA ILE A 66 0.01 2.36 9.08
C ILE A 66 -0.49 3.80 9.14
N GLN A 67 -1.22 4.20 10.19
CA GLN A 67 -1.66 5.59 10.39
C GLN A 67 -0.48 6.55 10.65
N GLU A 68 0.51 6.11 11.43
CA GLU A 68 1.75 6.89 11.62
C GLU A 68 2.53 7.02 10.31
N LEU A 69 2.64 5.93 9.55
CA LEU A 69 3.32 5.92 8.26
C LEU A 69 2.59 6.82 7.24
N SER A 70 1.25 6.78 7.16
CA SER A 70 0.50 7.61 6.19
C SER A 70 0.79 9.10 6.35
N LYS A 71 0.90 9.59 7.60
CA LYS A 71 1.26 10.99 7.90
C LYS A 71 2.69 11.35 7.48
N ILE A 72 3.62 10.39 7.50
CA ILE A 72 4.98 10.57 7.02
C ILE A 72 4.96 10.64 5.49
N ILE A 73 4.28 9.68 4.86
CA ILE A 73 4.16 9.55 3.40
C ILE A 73 3.47 10.76 2.80
N GLU A 74 2.44 11.34 3.43
CA GLU A 74 1.81 12.58 2.95
C GLU A 74 2.84 13.70 2.80
N LYS A 75 3.75 13.86 3.77
CA LYS A 75 4.80 14.87 3.70
C LYS A 75 5.84 14.54 2.63
N GLU A 76 6.35 13.30 2.64
CA GLU A 76 7.35 12.85 1.67
C GLU A 76 6.84 12.91 0.23
N PHE A 77 5.57 12.60 0.00
CA PHE A 77 4.96 12.63 -1.32
C PHE A 77 5.03 14.03 -1.96
N HIS A 78 4.88 15.09 -1.16
CA HIS A 78 5.02 16.46 -1.65
C HIS A 78 6.48 16.81 -2.02
N GLU A 79 7.46 16.12 -1.43
CA GLU A 79 8.89 16.31 -1.68
C GLU A 79 9.42 15.47 -2.84
N LEU A 80 8.63 14.51 -3.35
CA LEU A 80 9.01 13.68 -4.49
C LEU A 80 9.28 14.48 -5.77
N SER A 81 10.05 13.89 -6.68
CA SER A 81 10.15 14.41 -8.04
C SER A 81 8.80 14.30 -8.77
N GLU A 82 8.61 15.08 -9.84
CA GLU A 82 7.40 14.96 -10.67
C GLU A 82 7.25 13.55 -11.28
N GLU A 83 8.36 12.95 -11.75
CA GLU A 83 8.39 11.58 -12.27
C GLU A 83 7.92 10.59 -11.20
N ASP A 84 8.44 10.68 -9.97
CA ASP A 84 8.08 9.78 -8.88
C ASP A 84 6.64 9.96 -8.43
N ARG A 85 6.12 11.21 -8.37
CA ARG A 85 4.70 11.44 -8.08
C ARG A 85 3.80 10.84 -9.15
N MET A 86 4.16 10.96 -10.43
CA MET A 86 3.40 10.32 -11.52
C MET A 86 3.39 8.79 -11.39
N LEU A 87 4.50 8.18 -10.97
CA LEU A 87 4.58 6.74 -10.76
C LEU A 87 3.76 6.27 -9.55
N ALA A 88 3.79 7.03 -8.46
CA ALA A 88 3.01 6.78 -7.25
C ALA A 88 1.52 7.08 -7.42
N ASN A 89 1.14 7.86 -8.44
CA ASN A 89 -0.20 8.40 -8.71
C ASN A 89 -0.68 9.41 -7.64
N ASP A 90 -0.72 9.00 -6.38
CA ASP A 90 -1.10 9.82 -5.23
C ASP A 90 -0.34 9.37 -3.95
N SER A 91 -0.61 10.03 -2.82
CA SER A 91 0.00 9.68 -1.53
C SER A 91 -0.39 8.27 -1.07
N LEU A 92 -1.57 7.79 -1.46
CA LEU A 92 -2.04 6.45 -1.15
C LEU A 92 -1.22 5.41 -1.92
N GLY A 93 -1.05 5.55 -3.23
CA GLY A 93 -0.19 4.68 -4.03
C GLY A 93 1.27 4.70 -3.56
N TYR A 94 1.76 5.84 -3.05
CA TYR A 94 3.07 5.91 -2.42
C TYR A 94 3.12 5.10 -1.10
N LEU A 95 2.08 5.17 -0.27
CA LEU A 95 1.95 4.36 0.94
C LEU A 95 1.93 2.85 0.62
N TYR A 96 1.16 2.45 -0.38
CA TYR A 96 1.10 1.06 -0.88
C TYR A 96 2.48 0.52 -1.24
N HIS A 97 3.23 1.29 -2.04
CA HIS A 97 4.60 0.95 -2.42
C HIS A 97 5.50 0.76 -1.19
N LYS A 98 5.41 1.64 -0.20
CA LYS A 98 6.24 1.58 1.02
C LYS A 98 5.86 0.42 1.95
N ILE A 99 4.59 0.02 2.01
CA ILE A 99 4.18 -1.18 2.78
C ILE A 99 4.73 -2.46 2.13
N HIS A 100 4.93 -2.46 0.82
CA HIS A 100 5.43 -3.61 0.09
C HIS A 100 6.97 -3.75 0.12
N ILE A 101 7.71 -2.71 0.58
CA ILE A 101 9.17 -2.55 0.86
C ILE A 101 10.16 -3.01 -0.23
N HIS A 102 9.84 -4.02 -1.03
CA HIS A 102 10.75 -4.74 -1.92
C HIS A 102 10.47 -4.55 -3.42
N LEU A 103 9.58 -3.63 -3.78
CA LEU A 103 9.29 -3.34 -5.19
C LEU A 103 9.72 -1.90 -5.47
N PRO A 104 10.69 -1.65 -6.35
CA PRO A 104 10.93 -0.31 -6.89
C PRO A 104 9.60 0.31 -7.33
N LEU A 105 9.41 1.61 -7.09
CA LEU A 105 8.16 2.31 -7.40
C LEU A 105 7.72 2.08 -8.85
N LYS A 106 8.68 2.06 -9.78
CA LYS A 106 8.48 1.71 -11.21
C LYS A 106 7.90 0.31 -11.41
N MET A 107 8.32 -0.70 -10.65
CA MET A 107 7.80 -2.08 -10.73
C MET A 107 6.39 -2.20 -10.14
N TYR A 108 6.07 -1.42 -9.12
CA TYR A 108 4.72 -1.34 -8.57
C TYR A 108 3.73 -0.75 -9.59
N HIS A 109 4.08 0.41 -10.17
CA HIS A 109 3.26 1.07 -11.19
C HIS A 109 3.02 0.18 -12.45
N GLN A 110 4.04 -0.57 -12.87
CA GLN A 110 3.91 -1.52 -13.98
C GLN A 110 2.96 -2.69 -13.66
N ARG A 111 2.89 -3.16 -12.41
CA ARG A 111 1.94 -4.22 -12.02
C ARG A 111 0.49 -3.77 -12.08
N GLU A 112 0.18 -2.55 -11.63
CA GLU A 112 -1.17 -2.00 -11.72
C GLU A 112 -1.64 -1.81 -13.16
N SER A 113 -0.78 -1.26 -14.02
CA SER A 113 -1.08 -1.09 -15.44
C SER A 113 -1.30 -2.42 -16.17
N ILE A 114 -0.54 -3.47 -15.81
CA ILE A 114 -0.75 -4.83 -16.33
C ILE A 114 -2.03 -5.47 -15.78
N GLY A 115 -2.36 -5.25 -14.50
CA GLY A 115 -3.63 -5.70 -13.88
C GLY A 115 -4.85 -5.08 -14.55
N ARG A 116 -4.82 -3.76 -14.81
CA ARG A 116 -5.88 -3.04 -15.54
C ARG A 116 -5.98 -3.47 -17.01
N LEU A 117 -4.89 -3.87 -17.67
CA LEU A 117 -4.93 -4.46 -19.02
C LEU A 117 -5.57 -5.85 -19.04
N ARG A 118 -5.49 -6.63 -17.95
CA ARG A 118 -6.13 -7.96 -17.86
C ARG A 118 -7.62 -7.92 -17.50
N TYR A 119 -8.09 -6.83 -16.88
CA TYR A 119 -9.51 -6.65 -16.52
C TYR A 119 -10.21 -5.48 -17.23
N GLY A 120 -9.53 -4.80 -18.15
CA GLY A 120 -10.03 -3.65 -18.92
C GLY A 120 -10.63 -3.95 -20.29
N THR A 121 -11.24 -5.12 -20.52
CA THR A 121 -12.08 -5.39 -21.72
C THR A 121 -13.34 -6.20 -21.39
N ARG A 122 -14.05 -5.84 -20.33
CA ARG A 122 -15.48 -6.20 -20.17
C ARG A 122 -16.26 -5.01 -19.65
N GLY A 123 -16.60 -4.07 -20.54
CA GLY A 123 -17.50 -2.99 -20.16
C GLY A 123 -17.48 -1.71 -20.99
N THR A 124 -17.18 -1.75 -22.29
CA THR A 124 -17.62 -0.66 -23.18
C THR A 124 -18.12 -1.26 -24.47
N THR A 125 -19.45 -1.33 -24.51
CA THR A 125 -20.33 -1.64 -25.61
C THR A 125 -19.80 -1.09 -26.93
N MET A 126 -19.76 -1.94 -27.95
CA MET A 126 -19.62 -1.57 -29.35
C MET A 126 -20.48 -0.34 -29.67
N LYS A 127 -19.85 0.79 -30.02
CA LYS A 127 -20.48 1.72 -30.96
C LYS A 127 -20.18 1.20 -32.36
N LYS A 128 -21.24 0.68 -32.99
CA LYS A 128 -21.34 0.49 -34.44
C LYS A 128 -20.84 1.77 -35.12
N GLU A 129 -19.74 1.69 -35.83
CA GLU A 129 -19.50 2.55 -36.99
C GLU A 129 -19.35 1.64 -38.20
N GLU A 130 -20.27 1.88 -39.14
CA GLU A 130 -20.06 1.77 -40.58
C GLU A 130 -19.87 0.37 -41.18
N ILE A 131 -20.98 -0.37 -41.27
CA ILE A 131 -21.27 -1.08 -42.52
C ILE A 131 -21.91 -0.07 -43.46
N LEU A 132 -21.13 0.49 -44.38
CA LEU A 132 -21.60 1.16 -45.59
C LEU A 132 -20.46 1.22 -46.62
N ASN A 133 -20.29 0.09 -47.34
CA ASN A 133 -20.22 -0.03 -48.80
C ASN A 133 -19.63 -1.39 -49.21
#